data_AF-A0A7K2FNC7-F1
#
_entry.id   AF-A0A7K2FNC7-F1
#
_cell.length_a   1.000
_cell.length_b   1.000
_cell.length_c   1.000
_cell.angle_alpha   90.00
_cell.angle_beta   90.00
_cell.angle_gamma   90.00
#
_symmetry.space_group_name_H-M   'P 1'
#
loop_
_entity.id
_entity.type
_entity.pdbx_description
1 polymer ?
#
loop_
_entity_poly.entity_id
_entity_poly.type
_entity_poly.pdbx_seq_one_letter_code
_entity_poly.pdbx_strand_id
1 'polypeptide(L)' 'GHTDPEPRLAPTAGELPGHPRDTRLLPVRRAGAEVAPLPYDGPAMLRGLALADGLAVVPPGGAPAGATVEVLDLPAR' A
#
# COMPACT_ATOMS: atom_id res chain seq x y z
N GLY A 1 18.77 0.63 15.75
CA GLY A 1 17.49 -0.07 15.55
C GLY A 1 16.52 0.95 15.00
N HIS A 2 15.82 0.63 13.93
CA HIS A 2 14.75 1.49 13.43
C HIS A 2 13.62 1.47 14.46
N THR A 3 13.18 2.63 14.94
CA THR A 3 11.90 2.77 15.64
C THR A 3 10.81 2.38 14.67
N ASP A 4 9.97 1.42 15.05
CA ASP A 4 8.83 1.03 14.23
C ASP A 4 7.86 2.22 14.21
N PRO A 5 7.57 2.81 13.05
CA PRO A 5 6.54 3.83 12.99
C PRO A 5 5.19 3.20 13.40
N GLU A 6 4.38 3.97 14.13
CA GLU A 6 3.02 3.54 14.47
C GLU A 6 2.26 3.13 13.19
N PRO A 7 1.59 1.96 13.17
CA PRO A 7 0.89 1.50 11.98
C PRO A 7 -0.18 2.51 11.56
N ARG A 8 -0.04 3.12 10.38
CA ARG A 8 -1.12 3.95 9.85
C ARG A 8 -2.16 3.06 9.20
N LEU A 9 -3.36 3.06 9.74
CA LEU A 9 -4.51 2.40 9.12
C LEU A 9 -5.25 3.37 8.19
N ALA A 10 -5.63 2.90 7.00
CA ALA A 10 -6.45 3.66 6.06
C ALA A 10 -7.44 2.75 5.32
N PRO A 11 -8.68 3.22 5.05
CA PRO A 11 -9.61 2.54 4.16
C PRO A 11 -9.10 2.52 2.71
N THR A 12 -9.41 1.46 1.97
CA THR A 12 -9.09 1.33 0.56
C THR A 12 -10.14 2.05 -0.30
N ALA A 13 -9.71 2.94 -1.20
CA ALA A 13 -10.59 3.64 -2.15
C ALA A 13 -11.13 2.71 -3.25
N GLY A 14 -10.57 1.51 -3.36
CA GLY A 14 -10.91 0.49 -4.35
C GLY A 14 -10.27 -0.85 -3.98
N GLU A 15 -10.49 -1.88 -4.80
CA GLU A 15 -9.84 -3.17 -4.58
C GLU A 15 -8.32 -3.05 -4.68
N LEU A 16 -7.60 -3.63 -3.70
CA LEU A 16 -6.16 -3.80 -3.74
C LEU A 16 -5.81 -5.24 -4.16
N PRO A 17 -5.16 -5.44 -5.31
CA PRO A 17 -4.78 -6.78 -5.77
C PRO A 17 -3.66 -7.35 -4.89
N GLY A 18 -3.88 -8.55 -4.34
CA GLY A 18 -2.90 -9.28 -3.54
C GLY A 18 -2.20 -10.39 -4.31
N HIS A 19 -1.10 -10.90 -3.74
CA HIS A 19 -0.51 -12.16 -4.19
C HIS A 19 -1.39 -13.33 -3.69
N PRO A 20 -1.52 -14.46 -4.42
CA PRO A 20 -2.38 -15.57 -4.00
C PRO A 20 -1.99 -16.21 -2.65
N ARG A 21 -0.74 -16.06 -2.21
CA ARG A 21 -0.21 -16.75 -1.01
C ARG A 21 0.54 -15.87 -0.04
N ASP A 22 1.02 -14.72 -0.47
CA ASP A 22 1.97 -13.92 0.29
C ASP A 22 1.41 -12.52 0.54
N THR A 23 1.87 -11.90 1.62
CA THR A 23 1.62 -10.48 1.86
C THR A 23 2.30 -9.66 0.77
N ARG A 24 1.58 -8.72 0.18
CA ARG A 24 2.08 -7.82 -0.85
C ARG A 24 2.25 -6.43 -0.27
N LEU A 25 3.43 -5.83 -0.47
CA LEU A 25 3.64 -4.40 -0.27
C LEU A 25 3.28 -3.68 -1.57
N LEU A 26 2.12 -3.04 -1.59
CA LEU A 26 1.54 -2.44 -2.79
C LEU A 26 1.74 -0.91 -2.78
N PRO A 27 2.38 -0.30 -3.79
CA PRO A 27 2.46 1.16 -3.91
C PRO A 27 1.06 1.78 -3.98
N VAL A 28 0.80 2.74 -3.09
CA VAL A 28 -0.47 3.46 -3.03
C VAL A 28 -0.27 4.97 -3.01
N ARG A 29 -1.28 5.67 -3.52
CA ARG A 29 -1.44 7.12 -3.33
C ARG A 29 -2.57 7.38 -2.34
N ARG A 30 -2.50 8.51 -1.63
CA ARG A 30 -3.58 8.97 -0.75
C ARG A 30 -4.64 9.69 -1.56
N ALA A 31 -5.90 9.37 -1.27
CA ALA A 31 -7.08 10.03 -1.82
C ALA A 31 -7.96 10.49 -0.65
N GLY A 32 -7.60 11.64 -0.06
CA GLY A 32 -8.20 12.08 1.20
C GLY A 32 -7.77 11.18 2.35
N ALA A 33 -8.73 10.54 3.03
CA ALA A 33 -8.47 9.57 4.11
C ALA A 33 -8.24 8.14 3.60
N GLU A 34 -8.51 7.88 2.31
CA GLU A 34 -8.39 6.56 1.70
C GLU A 34 -7.06 6.39 0.95
N VAL A 35 -6.74 5.15 0.59
CA VAL A 35 -5.61 4.79 -0.28
C VAL A 35 -6.06 4.07 -1.54
N ALA A 36 -5.44 4.43 -2.67
CA ALA A 36 -5.70 3.84 -3.98
C ALA A 36 -4.42 3.22 -4.56
N PRO A 37 -4.50 2.07 -5.26
CA PRO A 37 -3.34 1.42 -5.85
C PRO A 37 -2.75 2.25 -6.98
N LEU A 38 -1.42 2.19 -7.13
CA LEU A 38 -0.72 2.76 -8.26
C LEU A 38 -0.35 1.69 -9.30
N PRO A 39 -0.30 2.05 -10.59
CA PRO A 39 0.26 1.16 -11.61
C PRO A 39 1.77 0.98 -11.42
N TYR A 40 2.35 0.01 -12.14
CA TYR A 40 3.77 -0.31 -12.09
C TYR A 40 4.21 -0.82 -10.72
N ASP A 41 3.48 -1.81 -10.24
CA ASP A 41 3.53 -2.44 -8.92
C ASP A 41 4.16 -3.83 -8.95
N GLY A 42 4.81 -4.18 -10.06
CA GLY A 42 5.52 -5.44 -10.26
C GLY A 42 6.95 -5.41 -9.69
N PRO A 43 7.61 -6.58 -9.61
CA PRO A 43 9.00 -6.67 -9.18
C PRO A 43 9.92 -5.74 -9.99
N ALA A 44 10.85 -5.09 -9.30
CA ALA A 44 11.82 -4.14 -9.87
C ALA A 44 11.20 -2.90 -10.57
N MET A 45 9.90 -2.64 -10.42
CA MET A 45 9.26 -1.44 -10.97
C MET A 45 9.32 -0.27 -9.98
N LEU A 46 10.38 0.53 -10.08
CA LEU A 46 10.57 1.67 -9.18
C LEU A 46 9.66 2.86 -9.49
N ARG A 47 9.01 2.90 -10.65
CA ARG A 47 8.15 4.03 -11.04
C ARG A 47 6.92 4.15 -10.15
N GLY A 48 6.25 3.05 -9.82
CA GLY A 48 5.10 3.07 -8.91
C GLY A 48 5.52 3.51 -7.52
N LEU A 49 6.63 2.97 -7.02
CA LEU A 49 7.22 3.34 -5.73
C LEU A 49 7.62 4.82 -5.66
N ALA A 50 8.24 5.36 -6.71
CA ALA A 50 8.69 6.74 -6.75
C ALA A 50 7.54 7.78 -6.75
N LEU A 51 6.33 7.36 -7.10
CA LEU A 51 5.13 8.19 -7.11
C LEU A 51 4.19 7.90 -5.94
N ALA A 52 4.54 6.94 -5.08
CA ALA A 52 3.69 6.51 -3.98
C ALA A 52 3.78 7.46 -2.79
N ASP A 53 2.67 7.58 -2.07
CA ASP A 53 2.61 8.24 -0.77
C ASP A 53 2.84 7.26 0.39
N GLY A 54 2.93 5.96 0.07
CA GLY A 54 3.08 4.85 1.01
C GLY A 54 3.01 3.48 0.33
N LEU A 55 3.25 2.43 1.11
CA LEU A 55 3.04 1.04 0.73
C LEU A 55 1.90 0.45 1.57
N ALA A 56 0.83 -0.02 0.94
CA ALA A 56 -0.20 -0.78 1.63
C ALA A 56 0.30 -2.21 1.90
N VAL A 57 0.09 -2.70 3.12
CA VAL A 57 0.33 -4.10 3.50
C VAL A 57 -0.93 -4.89 3.16
N VAL A 58 -0.92 -5.55 2.01
CA VAL A 58 -2.07 -6.26 1.45
C VAL A 58 -1.94 -7.76 1.78
N PRO A 59 -2.93 -8.37 2.45
CA PRO A 59 -2.87 -9.80 2.77
C PRO A 59 -2.96 -10.66 1.51
N PRO A 60 -2.62 -11.97 1.61
CA PRO A 60 -2.85 -12.92 0.54
C PRO A 60 -4.31 -12.85 0.03
N GLY A 61 -4.49 -12.82 -1.29
CA GLY A 61 -5.81 -12.71 -1.93
C GLY A 61 -6.34 -11.28 -2.10
N GLY A 62 -5.67 -10.26 -1.55
CA GLY A 62 -6.03 -8.86 -1.77
C GLY A 62 -6.88 -8.26 -0.65
N ALA A 63 -7.35 -7.04 -0.88
CA ALA A 63 -8.28 -6.34 0.01
C ALA A 63 -9.42 -5.71 -0.82
N PRO A 64 -10.69 -5.93 -0.46
CA PRO A 64 -11.81 -5.31 -1.17
C PRO A 64 -11.85 -3.79 -0.90
N ALA A 65 -12.64 -3.06 -1.70
CA ALA A 65 -12.89 -1.64 -1.47
C ALA A 65 -13.50 -1.38 -0.08
N GLY A 66 -13.08 -0.31 0.58
CA GLY A 66 -13.50 0.05 1.94
C GLY A 66 -12.85 -0.77 3.06
N ALA A 67 -12.06 -1.80 2.74
CA ALA A 67 -11.29 -2.52 3.75
C ALA A 67 -10.27 -1.60 4.41
N THR A 68 -10.03 -1.77 5.71
CA THR A 68 -8.96 -1.06 6.40
C THR A 68 -7.65 -1.84 6.25
N VAL A 69 -6.61 -1.19 5.73
CA VAL A 69 -5.28 -1.77 5.56
C VAL A 69 -4.23 -0.95 6.29
N GLU A 70 -3.14 -1.61 6.68
CA GLU A 70 -1.95 -0.92 7.15
C GLU A 70 -1.21 -0.27 5.98
N VAL A 71 -0.73 0.94 6.19
CA VAL A 71 0.01 1.75 5.24
C VAL A 71 1.34 2.14 5.86
N LEU A 72 2.40 1.59 5.30
CA LEU A 72 3.77 2.00 5.62
C LEU A 72 4.06 3.31 4.92
N ASP A 73 4.45 4.31 5.69
CA ASP A 73 4.95 5.56 5.13
C ASP A 73 6.23 5.34 4.32
N LEU A 74 6.33 6.02 3.19
CA LEU A 74 7.64 6.24 2.61
C LEU A 74 8.38 7.29 3.44
N PRO A 75 9.71 7.16 3.58
CA PRO A 75 10.50 8.20 4.22
C PRO A 75 10.22 9.53 3.54
N ALA A 76 10.07 10.57 4.35
CA ALA A 76 9.88 11.92 3.84
C ALA A 76 10.99 12.24 2.83
N ARG A 77 10.60 12.89 1.73
CA ARG A 77 11.58 13.53 0.84
C ARG A 77 12.28 14.67 1.56
#